data_AF-A0A812T7T5-F1
#
_entry.id   AF-A0A812T7T5-F1
#
_cell.length_a   1.000
_cell.length_b   1.000
_cell.length_c   1.000
_cell.angle_alpha   90.00
_cell.angle_beta   90.00
_cell.angle_gamma   90.00
#
_symmetry.space_group_name_H-M   'P 1'
#
loop_
_entity.id
_entity.type
_entity.pdbx_description
1 polymer ?
#
loop_
_entity_poly.entity_id
_entity_poly.type
_entity_poly.pdbx_seq_one_letter_code
_entity_poly.pdbx_strand_id
1 'polypeptide(L)'
;MGDPWFHYRATEYLAANGAASFFRWYDRQVWYPLGRPVGTTIYPGMQFVAVWIWRFLNFLGPAWEMTLHDVCVFIPAWFGVASTAFLGLLTFECTRSVDAAICAAFIVAIIPANLVRS
;
A
#
# COMPACT_ATOMS: atom_id res chain seq x y z
N MET A 1 7.80 15.58 9.77
CA MET A 1 6.95 14.87 8.79
C MET A 1 6.76 13.47 9.31
N GLY A 2 5.51 13.01 9.50
CA GLY A 2 5.26 11.62 9.89
C GLY A 2 5.52 10.66 8.72
N ASP A 3 5.70 9.38 9.02
CA ASP A 3 5.99 8.33 8.01
C ASP A 3 5.03 8.35 6.80
N PRO A 4 3.70 8.53 6.95
CA PRO A 4 2.77 8.50 5.81
C PRO A 4 3.04 9.59 4.77
N TRP A 5 3.50 10.76 5.20
CA TRP A 5 3.75 11.89 4.30
C TRP A 5 4.96 11.64 3.41
N PHE A 6 5.97 10.95 3.94
CA PHE A 6 7.13 10.53 3.15
C PHE A 6 6.72 9.51 2.07
N HIS A 7 5.88 8.53 2.43
CA HIS A 7 5.37 7.55 1.49
C HIS A 7 4.52 8.18 0.39
N TYR A 8 3.65 9.14 0.73
CA TYR A 8 2.84 9.90 -0.22
C TYR A 8 3.70 10.75 -1.19
N ARG A 9 4.71 11.45 -0.69
CA ARG A 9 5.62 12.22 -1.55
C ARG A 9 6.44 11.32 -2.48
N ALA A 10 6.82 10.14 -2.00
CA ALA A 10 7.50 9.15 -2.83
C ALA A 10 6.58 8.60 -3.94
N THR A 11 5.30 8.31 -3.65
CA THR A 11 4.33 7.90 -4.69
C THR A 11 4.07 9.01 -5.71
N GLU A 12 3.93 10.25 -5.27
CA GLU A 12 3.76 11.40 -6.16
C GLU A 12 4.98 11.57 -7.08
N TYR A 13 6.20 11.49 -6.53
CA TYR A 13 7.43 11.55 -7.33
C TYR A 13 7.51 10.41 -8.35
N LEU A 14 7.11 9.19 -7.96
CA LEU A 14 7.07 8.02 -8.84
C LEU A 14 6.02 8.18 -9.96
N ALA A 15 4.85 8.72 -9.64
CA ALA A 15 3.79 8.97 -10.62
C ALA A 15 4.21 9.99 -11.68
N ALA A 16 4.89 11.06 -11.26
CA ALA A 16 5.33 12.15 -12.12
C ALA A 16 6.60 11.83 -12.95
N ASN A 17 7.62 11.19 -12.34
CA ASN A 17 8.95 11.02 -12.94
C ASN A 17 9.23 9.60 -13.46
N GLY A 18 8.39 8.63 -13.08
CA GLY A 18 8.51 7.23 -13.48
C GLY A 18 9.56 6.43 -12.69
N ALA A 19 9.57 5.12 -12.93
CA ALA A 19 10.37 4.14 -12.18
C ALA A 19 11.89 4.39 -12.28
N ALA A 20 12.40 4.68 -13.48
CA ALA A 20 13.84 4.86 -13.70
C ALA A 20 14.40 6.07 -12.93
N SER A 21 13.64 7.17 -12.89
CA SER A 21 13.99 8.37 -12.14
C SER A 21 13.85 8.16 -10.64
N PHE A 22 12.87 7.36 -10.21
CA PHE A 22 12.67 7.01 -8.80
C PHE A 22 13.86 6.25 -8.19
N PHE A 23 14.43 5.27 -8.91
CA PHE A 23 15.61 4.54 -8.43
C PHE A 23 16.88 5.40 -8.35
N ARG A 24 16.95 6.50 -9.11
CA ARG A 24 18.05 7.48 -9.07
C ARG A 24 17.73 8.70 -8.20
N TRP A 25 16.60 8.68 -7.50
CA TRP A 25 16.12 9.84 -6.77
C TRP A 25 16.96 10.11 -5.51
N TYR A 26 17.48 11.33 -5.44
CA TYR A 26 18.20 11.85 -4.29
C TYR A 26 17.44 13.04 -3.70
N ASP A 27 16.92 12.87 -2.49
CA ASP A 27 16.12 13.90 -1.84
C ASP A 27 17.01 14.83 -1.03
N ARG A 28 17.17 16.07 -1.51
CA ARG A 28 17.93 17.13 -0.81
C ARG A 28 17.07 17.91 0.19
N GLN A 29 15.76 17.71 0.19
CA GLN A 29 14.84 18.44 1.08
C GLN A 29 14.75 17.83 2.49
N VAL A 30 15.37 16.68 2.69
CA VAL A 30 15.38 15.95 3.97
C VAL A 30 16.82 15.86 4.47
N TRP A 31 17.02 15.88 5.78
CA TRP A 31 18.34 15.77 6.42
C TRP A 31 19.33 16.84 5.95
N TYR A 32 18.95 18.12 5.99
CA TYR A 32 19.87 19.20 5.67
C TYR A 32 21.10 19.16 6.59
N PRO A 33 22.34 19.28 6.07
CA PRO A 33 22.75 19.52 4.69
C PRO A 33 23.10 18.25 3.87
N LEU A 34 23.00 17.06 4.47
CA LEU A 34 23.49 15.79 3.92
C LEU A 34 22.57 15.15 2.87
N GLY A 35 21.27 15.43 2.87
CA GLY A 35 20.33 14.77 1.95
C GLY A 35 20.14 13.28 2.23
N ARG A 36 19.26 12.60 1.47
CA ARG A 36 19.09 11.14 1.52
C ARG A 36 18.92 10.53 0.13
N PRO A 37 19.68 9.48 -0.23
CA PRO A 37 19.40 8.69 -1.43
C PRO A 37 18.14 7.85 -1.18
N VAL A 38 17.00 8.27 -1.73
CA VAL A 38 15.74 7.59 -1.46
C VAL A 38 15.63 6.30 -2.28
N GLY A 39 16.08 6.31 -3.54
CA GLY A 39 15.94 5.16 -4.45
C GLY A 39 16.55 3.84 -3.98
N THR A 40 17.58 3.87 -3.11
CA THR A 40 18.27 2.68 -2.60
C THR A 40 17.99 2.37 -1.13
N THR A 41 17.28 3.25 -0.40
CA THR A 41 17.08 3.12 1.04
C THR A 41 15.63 2.88 1.44
N ILE A 42 14.73 2.70 0.46
CA ILE A 42 13.31 2.39 0.69
C ILE A 42 12.91 1.16 -0.08
N TYR A 43 11.97 0.39 0.49
CA TYR A 43 11.27 -0.66 -0.25
C TYR A 43 10.21 0.00 -1.13
N PRO A 44 10.30 -0.08 -2.46
CA PRO A 44 9.47 0.71 -3.35
C PRO A 44 8.11 0.03 -3.65
N GLY A 45 7.88 -1.18 -3.14
CA GLY A 45 6.74 -2.02 -3.50
C GLY A 45 5.40 -1.34 -3.25
N MET A 46 5.23 -0.71 -2.09
CA MET A 46 4.01 0.04 -1.75
C MET A 46 3.74 1.16 -2.75
N GLN A 47 4.79 1.89 -3.14
CA GLN A 47 4.67 3.04 -4.02
C GLN A 47 4.32 2.61 -5.44
N PHE A 48 4.91 1.51 -5.92
CA PHE A 48 4.57 0.91 -7.21
C PHE A 48 3.13 0.41 -7.27
N VAL A 49 2.68 -0.30 -6.23
CA VAL A 49 1.30 -0.79 -6.15
C VAL A 49 0.31 0.37 -6.14
N ALA A 50 0.59 1.45 -5.40
CA ALA A 50 -0.25 2.64 -5.37
C ALA A 50 -0.40 3.30 -6.75
N VAL A 51 0.72 3.54 -7.45
CA VAL A 51 0.70 4.15 -8.79
C VAL A 51 0.04 3.22 -9.80
N TRP A 52 0.24 1.90 -9.68
CA TRP A 52 -0.38 0.91 -10.55
C TRP A 52 -1.90 0.89 -10.39
N ILE A 53 -2.40 0.86 -9.15
CA ILE A 53 -3.85 0.92 -8.86
C ILE A 53 -4.43 2.24 -9.35
N TRP A 54 -3.76 3.37 -9.08
CA TRP A 54 -4.21 4.67 -9.57
C TRP A 54 -4.30 4.69 -11.10
N ARG A 55 -3.27 4.24 -11.82
CA ARG A 55 -3.31 4.14 -13.30
C ARG A 55 -4.40 3.18 -13.80
N PHE A 56 -4.62 2.07 -13.11
CA PHE A 56 -5.66 1.11 -13.45
C PHE A 56 -7.07 1.70 -13.28
N LEU A 57 -7.32 2.42 -12.19
CA LEU A 57 -8.59 3.13 -11.95
C LEU A 57 -8.85 4.21 -13.01
N ASN A 58 -7.83 5.00 -13.36
CA ASN A 58 -7.93 5.99 -14.44
C ASN A 58 -8.21 5.34 -15.82
N PHE A 59 -7.71 4.12 -16.04
CA PHE A 59 -7.99 3.37 -17.27
C PHE A 59 -9.43 2.84 -17.35
N LEU A 60 -10.05 2.51 -16.22
CA LEU A 60 -11.43 2.02 -16.14
C LEU A 60 -12.49 3.12 -16.42
N GLY A 61 -12.08 4.38 -16.46
CA GLY A 61 -12.88 5.49 -16.98
C GLY A 61 -13.14 6.63 -15.97
N PRO A 62 -13.71 7.74 -16.43
CA PRO A 62 -13.84 8.98 -15.65
C PRO A 62 -14.82 8.89 -14.47
N ALA A 63 -15.67 7.85 -14.42
CA ALA A 63 -16.55 7.62 -13.29
C ALA A 63 -15.82 7.13 -12.02
N TRP A 64 -14.60 6.60 -12.17
CA TRP A 64 -13.78 6.04 -11.09
C TRP A 64 -12.50 6.85 -10.86
N GLU A 65 -12.43 8.08 -11.39
CA GLU A 65 -11.28 8.95 -11.25
C GLU A 65 -11.12 9.36 -9.77
N MET A 66 -10.06 8.86 -9.14
CA MET A 66 -9.69 9.19 -7.76
C MET A 66 -8.35 9.91 -7.74
N THR A 67 -8.19 10.85 -6.82
CA THR A 67 -6.90 11.50 -6.63
C THR A 67 -5.87 10.50 -6.09
N LEU A 68 -4.59 10.74 -6.36
CA LEU A 68 -3.51 9.88 -5.89
C LEU A 68 -3.49 9.78 -4.35
N HIS A 69 -3.89 10.85 -3.67
CA HIS A 69 -4.03 10.89 -2.22
C HIS A 69 -5.12 9.95 -1.72
N ASP A 70 -6.31 9.99 -2.32
CA ASP A 70 -7.42 9.12 -1.92
C ASP A 70 -7.07 7.65 -2.10
N VAL A 71 -6.43 7.31 -3.22
CA VAL A 71 -5.94 5.95 -3.46
C VAL A 71 -4.95 5.53 -2.36
N CYS A 72 -3.99 6.38 -1.99
CA CYS A 72 -3.03 6.07 -0.94
C CYS A 72 -3.68 5.86 0.44
N VAL A 73 -4.80 6.53 0.72
CA VAL A 73 -5.56 6.37 1.97
C VAL A 73 -6.40 5.08 1.97
N PHE A 74 -6.87 4.59 0.82
CA PHE A 74 -7.70 3.39 0.75
C PHE A 74 -6.93 2.07 0.54
N ILE A 75 -5.71 2.10 0.00
CA ILE A 75 -4.80 0.95 -0.07
C ILE A 75 -4.75 0.13 1.23
N PRO A 76 -4.46 0.72 2.40
CA PRO A 76 -4.42 0.01 3.67
C PRO A 76 -5.69 -0.81 3.95
N ALA A 77 -6.86 -0.21 3.72
CA ALA A 77 -8.15 -0.86 3.92
C ALA A 77 -8.39 -2.03 2.95
N TRP A 78 -8.10 -1.86 1.66
CA TRP A 78 -8.28 -2.91 0.66
C TRP A 78 -7.38 -4.12 0.91
N PHE A 79 -6.11 -3.88 1.24
CA PHE A 79 -5.17 -4.95 1.56
C PHE A 79 -5.48 -5.62 2.91
N GLY A 80 -6.06 -4.90 3.88
CA GLY A 80 -6.58 -5.49 5.12
C GLY A 80 -7.71 -6.50 4.88
N VAL A 81 -8.66 -6.17 3.98
CA VAL A 81 -9.72 -7.09 3.57
C VAL A 81 -9.15 -8.29 2.82
N ALA A 82 -8.24 -8.06 1.87
CA ALA A 82 -7.58 -9.13 1.13
C ALA A 82 -6.81 -10.08 2.06
N SER A 83 -6.06 -9.54 3.03
CA SER A 83 -5.35 -10.33 4.04
C SER A 83 -6.28 -11.23 4.85
N THR A 84 -7.42 -10.68 5.27
CA THR A 84 -8.45 -11.44 5.99
C THR A 84 -8.98 -12.61 5.15
N ALA A 85 -9.25 -12.38 3.86
CA ALA A 85 -9.68 -13.41 2.94
C ALA A 85 -8.60 -14.49 2.72
N PHE A 86 -7.35 -14.09 2.52
CA PHE A 86 -6.22 -15.00 2.37
C PHE A 86 -6.00 -15.86 3.61
N LEU A 87 -6.14 -15.29 4.80
CA LEU A 87 -6.04 -16.06 6.04
C LEU A 87 -7.18 -17.09 6.16
N GLY A 88 -8.40 -16.73 5.77
CA GLY A 88 -9.52 -17.67 5.70
C GLY A 88 -9.20 -18.85 4.78
N LEU A 89 -8.71 -18.58 3.57
CA LEU A 89 -8.30 -19.61 2.61
C LEU A 89 -7.16 -20.48 3.15
N LEU A 90 -6.15 -19.89 3.81
CA LEU A 90 -5.04 -20.62 4.41
C LEU A 90 -5.53 -21.55 5.53
N THR A 91 -6.45 -21.07 6.37
CA THR A 91 -7.03 -21.84 7.48
C THR A 91 -7.85 -23.01 6.96
N PHE A 92 -8.56 -22.79 5.85
CA PHE A 92 -9.30 -23.84 5.16
C PHE A 92 -8.37 -24.94 4.65
N GLU A 93 -7.25 -24.59 4.01
CA GLU A 93 -6.30 -25.60 3.50
C GLU A 93 -5.65 -26.41 4.63
N CYS A 94 -5.31 -25.78 5.75
CA CYS A 94 -4.69 -26.46 6.89
C CYS A 94 -5.65 -27.38 7.64
N THR A 95 -6.90 -26.95 7.86
CA THR A 95 -7.87 -27.69 8.69
C THR A 95 -8.79 -28.59 7.87
N ARG A 96 -8.95 -28.32 6.56
CA ARG A 96 -10.00 -28.86 5.68
C ARG A 96 -11.42 -28.68 6.21
N SER A 97 -11.63 -27.68 7.06
CA SER A 97 -12.93 -27.33 7.64
C SER A 97 -13.30 -25.89 7.31
N VAL A 98 -14.52 -25.70 6.82
CA VAL A 98 -15.07 -24.38 6.46
C VAL A 98 -15.36 -23.55 7.71
N ASP A 99 -15.85 -24.18 8.78
CA ASP A 99 -16.22 -23.47 10.01
C ASP A 99 -14.99 -22.84 10.68
N ALA A 100 -13.86 -23.53 10.68
CA ALA A 100 -12.60 -23.02 11.20
C ALA A 100 -12.11 -21.80 10.40
N ALA A 101 -12.27 -21.82 9.08
CA ALA A 101 -11.87 -20.72 8.20
C ALA A 101 -12.71 -19.46 8.42
N ILE A 102 -14.03 -19.60 8.56
CA ILE A 102 -14.93 -18.46 8.82
C ILE A 102 -14.63 -17.84 10.18
N CYS A 103 -14.44 -18.66 11.22
CA CYS A 103 -14.08 -18.18 12.55
C CYS A 103 -12.75 -17.43 12.54
N ALA A 104 -11.71 -17.96 11.87
CA ALA A 104 -10.41 -17.29 11.78
C ALA A 104 -10.48 -15.96 11.02
N ALA A 105 -11.22 -15.91 9.90
CA ALA A 105 -11.43 -14.68 9.14
C ALA A 105 -12.16 -13.61 9.98
N PHE A 106 -13.20 -14.00 10.72
CA PHE A 106 -13.95 -13.08 11.58
C PHE A 106 -13.08 -12.50 12.70
N ILE A 107 -12.23 -13.32 13.31
CA ILE A 107 -11.31 -12.90 14.37
C ILE A 107 -10.33 -11.84 13.83
N VAL A 108 -9.72 -12.07 12.67
CA VAL A 108 -8.72 -11.12 12.11
C VAL A 108 -9.35 -9.84 11.54
N ALA A 109 -10.61 -9.89 11.13
CA ALA A 109 -11.36 -8.70 10.73
C ALA A 109 -11.54 -7.70 11.90
N ILE A 110 -11.67 -8.18 13.14
CA ILE A 110 -11.99 -7.36 14.31
C ILE A 110 -10.76 -7.07 15.18
N ILE A 111 -9.67 -7.84 15.01
CA ILE A 111 -8.48 -7.70 15.84
C ILE A 111 -7.90 -6.28 15.72
N PRO A 112 -7.71 -5.58 16.86
CA PRO A 112 -7.22 -4.20 16.87
C PRO A 112 -5.78 -4.09 16.34
N ALA A 113 -4.99 -5.16 16.46
CA ALA A 113 -3.63 -5.18 15.93
C ALA A 113 -3.59 -5.05 14.39
N ASN A 114 -4.62 -5.58 13.70
CA ASN A 114 -4.76 -5.44 12.26
C ASN A 114 -5.30 -4.04 11.93
N LEU A 115 -6.33 -3.57 12.65
CA LEU A 115 -6.97 -2.28 12.39
C LEU A 115 -6.06 -1.04 12.59
N VAL A 116 -5.16 -1.06 13.58
CA VAL A 116 -4.31 0.10 13.89
C VAL A 116 -3.11 0.23 12.92
N ARG A 117 -2.80 -0.84 12.19
CA ARG A 117 -1.62 -0.93 11.31
C ARG A 117 -1.96 -1.24 9.85
N SER A 118 -3.24 -1.45 9.55
CA SER A 118 -3.71 -1.64 8.19
C SER A 118 -3.65 -0.33 7.48
#